data_AF-L9ZC66-F1
#
_entry.id   AF-L9ZC66-F1
#
_cell.length_a   1.000
_cell.length_b   1.000
_cell.length_c   1.000
_cell.angle_alpha   90.00
_cell.angle_beta   90.00
_cell.angle_gamma   90.00
#
_symmetry.space_group_name_H-M   'P 1'
#
loop_
_entity.id
_entity.type
_entity.pdbx_description
1 polymer ?
#
loop_
_entity_poly.entity_id
_entity_poly.type
_entity_poly.pdbx_seq_one_letter_code
_entity_poly.pdbx_strand_id
1 'polypeptide(L)'
;MASKKYDVLLDADEWERRVFENKHKCINDWLRSKDSTNKSSSRRTLNSYSRTAARFFHEFFPEVHPSDVTVGDVEEYVLDLNDRDVAQNTKRRYIESLSAFYTWAMKRPRFEDITGNPAAVVLEEIPKKKRPRPETATWENGREIIRNIPDPRDKAAAILMAKTGARVREVLTVKESDLMLEDGFIRFTDRKGGHETVNPLDDESIQAIRRLQAISSDESEYLFTGIHGGRVKRERIRREIRRAAVKAGVMETEDEDRWHHKFTPHYYRTIFTSLMRNNGMPDHFTRYLRGDGDREVMDLYTKIPRDQVREEYIEIIKPLNLYGRADGGENR
;
A
#
# COMPACT_ATOMS: atom_id res chain seq x y z
N MET A 1 6.47 -38.89 15.11
CA MET A 1 6.88 -38.18 13.88
C MET A 1 5.64 -37.61 13.22
N ALA A 2 5.41 -36.30 13.30
CA ALA A 2 4.30 -35.63 12.64
C ALA A 2 4.85 -34.39 11.92
N SER A 3 4.74 -34.46 10.60
CA SER A 3 5.10 -33.52 9.53
C SER A 3 5.26 -32.04 9.91
N LYS A 4 6.50 -31.56 9.88
CA LYS A 4 6.83 -30.16 9.56
C LYS A 4 6.28 -29.84 8.17
N LYS A 5 5.35 -28.91 8.04
CA LYS A 5 4.97 -28.36 6.72
C LYS A 5 4.50 -26.91 6.77
N TYR A 6 5.32 -26.02 7.30
CA TYR A 6 5.23 -24.58 7.02
C TYR A 6 6.61 -23.96 6.83
N ASP A 7 7.48 -24.66 6.09
CA ASP A 7 8.71 -24.09 5.54
C ASP A 7 8.71 -24.33 4.04
N VAL A 8 8.17 -23.38 3.28
CA VAL A 8 8.74 -22.94 2.00
C VAL A 8 8.31 -21.49 1.77
N LEU A 9 9.31 -20.62 1.71
CA LEU A 9 9.24 -19.25 1.19
C LEU A 9 8.69 -19.29 -0.25
N LEU A 10 7.37 -19.14 -0.40
CA LEU A 10 6.73 -18.89 -1.69
C LEU A 10 6.37 -17.41 -1.79
N ASP A 11 6.59 -16.84 -2.97
CA ASP A 11 6.43 -15.41 -3.28
C ASP A 11 5.14 -14.86 -2.66
N ALA A 12 5.25 -13.85 -1.81
CA ALA A 12 4.10 -13.21 -1.17
C ALA A 12 3.05 -12.74 -2.20
N ASP A 13 3.48 -12.49 -3.44
CA ASP A 13 2.65 -12.12 -4.58
C ASP A 13 1.72 -13.27 -5.07
N GLU A 14 2.04 -14.53 -4.81
CA GLU A 14 1.28 -15.70 -5.29
C GLU A 14 0.15 -16.08 -4.33
N TRP A 15 0.43 -16.09 -3.01
CA TRP A 15 -0.57 -16.39 -1.98
C TRP A 15 -1.65 -15.29 -1.86
N GLU A 16 -1.30 -14.05 -2.18
CA GLU A 16 -2.25 -12.92 -2.25
C GLU A 16 -3.27 -13.04 -3.38
N ARG A 17 -3.12 -14.01 -4.30
CA ARG A 17 -3.99 -14.20 -5.48
C ARG A 17 -4.98 -15.34 -5.37
N ARG A 18 -4.84 -16.25 -4.39
CA ARG A 18 -5.70 -17.43 -4.30
C ARG A 18 -7.07 -17.08 -3.72
N VAL A 19 -8.14 -17.22 -4.49
CA VAL A 19 -9.51 -17.12 -3.96
C VAL A 19 -9.93 -18.52 -3.53
N PHE A 20 -10.33 -18.69 -2.28
CA PHE A 20 -10.74 -20.00 -1.76
C PHE A 20 -12.19 -20.26 -2.13
N GLU A 21 -12.47 -21.49 -2.57
CA GLU A 21 -13.85 -21.96 -2.72
C GLU A 21 -14.45 -22.22 -1.34
N ASN A 22 -15.68 -21.77 -1.16
CA ASN A 22 -16.43 -21.96 0.05
C ASN A 22 -17.41 -23.14 -0.10
N LYS A 23 -17.64 -23.93 0.95
CA LYS A 23 -18.68 -24.97 0.94
C LYS A 23 -20.10 -24.44 0.68
N HIS A 24 -20.37 -23.17 1.00
CA HIS A 24 -21.66 -22.55 0.74
C HIS A 24 -21.71 -21.90 -0.64
N LYS A 25 -22.64 -22.37 -1.48
CA LYS A 25 -22.85 -21.86 -2.85
C LYS A 25 -23.11 -20.35 -2.88
N CYS A 26 -23.87 -19.81 -1.93
CA CYS A 26 -24.18 -18.38 -1.85
C CYS A 26 -22.92 -17.50 -1.71
N ILE A 27 -21.91 -17.96 -0.97
CA ILE A 27 -20.64 -17.26 -0.79
C ILE A 27 -19.80 -17.33 -2.08
N ASN A 28 -19.76 -18.47 -2.76
CA ASN A 28 -19.07 -18.58 -4.05
C ASN A 28 -19.69 -17.68 -5.10
N ASP A 29 -21.02 -17.63 -5.16
CA ASP A 29 -21.76 -16.76 -6.06
C ASP A 29 -21.49 -15.27 -5.76
N TRP A 30 -21.37 -14.91 -4.48
CA TRP A 30 -20.97 -13.57 -4.07
C TRP A 30 -19.55 -13.23 -4.55
N LEU A 31 -18.57 -14.10 -4.28
CA LEU A 31 -17.19 -13.91 -4.69
C LEU A 31 -17.07 -13.79 -6.22
N ARG A 32 -17.77 -14.64 -6.98
CA ARG A 32 -17.85 -14.56 -8.45
C ARG A 32 -18.48 -13.25 -8.91
N SER A 33 -19.53 -12.77 -8.24
CA SER A 33 -20.14 -11.49 -8.59
C SER A 33 -19.20 -10.31 -8.35
N LYS A 34 -18.36 -10.37 -7.30
CA LYS A 34 -17.36 -9.34 -7.02
C LYS A 34 -16.22 -9.35 -8.04
N ASP A 35 -15.86 -10.53 -8.55
CA ASP A 35 -14.87 -10.72 -9.60
C ASP A 35 -15.39 -10.25 -10.97
N SER A 36 -16.62 -10.64 -11.34
CA SER A 36 -17.23 -10.29 -12.64
C SER A 36 -17.53 -8.80 -12.78
N THR A 37 -17.83 -8.11 -11.66
CA THR A 37 -17.83 -6.65 -11.64
C THR A 37 -16.39 -6.14 -11.71
N ASN A 38 -15.83 -6.11 -12.92
CA ASN A 38 -14.47 -5.73 -13.34
C ASN A 38 -13.97 -4.33 -12.84
N LYS A 39 -14.68 -3.71 -11.90
CA LYS A 39 -14.47 -2.37 -11.34
C LYS A 39 -14.50 -2.31 -9.80
N SER A 40 -14.80 -3.40 -9.08
CA SER A 40 -15.09 -3.27 -7.62
C SER A 40 -14.04 -3.85 -6.66
N SER A 41 -13.36 -4.95 -6.98
CA SER A 41 -12.51 -5.64 -5.99
C SER A 41 -11.22 -6.16 -6.60
N SER A 42 -10.08 -5.73 -6.07
CA SER A 42 -8.78 -6.31 -6.44
C SER A 42 -8.75 -7.80 -6.08
N ARG A 43 -7.95 -8.62 -6.77
CA ARG A 43 -7.71 -10.04 -6.40
C ARG A 43 -7.35 -10.21 -4.92
N ARG A 44 -6.59 -9.26 -4.35
CA ARG A 44 -6.26 -9.19 -2.92
C ARG A 44 -7.50 -9.02 -2.04
N THR A 45 -8.45 -8.19 -2.48
CA THR A 45 -9.74 -7.99 -1.81
C THR A 45 -10.56 -9.29 -1.84
N LEU A 46 -10.62 -10.00 -2.99
CA LEU A 46 -11.30 -11.29 -3.11
C LEU A 46 -10.66 -12.38 -2.25
N ASN A 47 -9.32 -12.45 -2.21
CA ASN A 47 -8.58 -13.31 -1.29
C ASN A 47 -8.94 -12.97 0.17
N SER A 48 -8.99 -11.70 0.54
CA SER A 48 -9.40 -11.28 1.89
C SER A 48 -10.83 -11.73 2.22
N TYR A 49 -11.78 -11.55 1.30
CA TYR A 49 -13.17 -11.97 1.50
C TYR A 49 -13.31 -13.48 1.64
N SER A 50 -12.75 -14.25 0.69
CA SER A 50 -12.82 -15.72 0.71
C SER A 50 -12.18 -16.31 1.96
N ARG A 51 -11.08 -15.74 2.45
CA ARG A 51 -10.44 -16.19 3.70
C ARG A 51 -11.24 -15.87 4.94
N THR A 52 -11.83 -14.67 5.02
CA THR A 52 -12.71 -14.35 6.15
C THR A 52 -13.90 -15.31 6.16
N ALA A 53 -14.50 -15.57 5.01
CA ALA A 53 -15.63 -16.49 4.89
C ALA A 53 -15.23 -17.94 5.25
N ALA A 54 -14.05 -18.40 4.85
CA ALA A 54 -13.55 -19.73 5.25
C ALA A 54 -13.33 -19.80 6.77
N ARG A 55 -12.72 -18.80 7.38
CA ARG A 55 -12.53 -18.76 8.84
C ARG A 55 -13.85 -18.80 9.60
N PHE A 56 -14.83 -18.02 9.16
CA PHE A 56 -16.12 -17.96 9.84
C PHE A 56 -16.92 -19.25 9.62
N PHE A 57 -17.12 -19.67 8.37
CA PHE A 57 -18.04 -20.77 8.05
C PHE A 57 -17.41 -22.16 8.03
N HIS A 58 -16.08 -22.29 7.94
CA HIS A 58 -15.42 -23.62 7.89
C HIS A 58 -14.68 -23.93 9.18
N GLU A 59 -14.03 -22.94 9.78
CA GLU A 59 -13.23 -23.15 10.98
C GLU A 59 -14.07 -22.91 12.26
N PHE A 60 -14.80 -21.79 12.34
CA PHE A 60 -15.48 -21.40 13.57
C PHE A 60 -16.91 -21.95 13.68
N PHE A 61 -17.73 -21.80 12.63
CA PHE A 61 -19.09 -22.33 12.55
C PHE A 61 -19.24 -23.34 11.41
N PRO A 62 -18.68 -24.56 11.52
CA PRO A 62 -18.72 -25.56 10.47
C PRO A 62 -20.13 -26.11 10.18
N GLU A 63 -21.07 -26.02 11.10
CA GLU A 63 -22.40 -26.59 10.90
C GLU A 63 -23.48 -25.54 10.60
N VAL A 64 -23.15 -24.25 10.70
CA VAL A 64 -24.13 -23.15 10.52
C VAL A 64 -24.24 -22.77 9.05
N HIS A 65 -25.47 -22.76 8.53
CA HIS A 65 -25.75 -22.25 7.20
C HIS A 65 -25.81 -20.70 7.21
N PRO A 66 -25.38 -19.98 6.16
CA PRO A 66 -25.42 -18.53 6.11
C PRO A 66 -26.81 -17.88 6.30
N SER A 67 -27.91 -18.60 6.11
CA SER A 67 -29.27 -18.11 6.44
C SER A 67 -29.56 -18.08 7.94
N ASP A 68 -28.86 -18.91 8.71
CA ASP A 68 -29.19 -19.18 10.11
C ASP A 68 -28.31 -18.40 11.07
N VAL A 69 -27.34 -17.65 10.54
CA VAL A 69 -26.43 -16.82 11.34
C VAL A 69 -27.20 -15.67 11.98
N THR A 70 -27.08 -15.58 13.29
CA THR A 70 -27.65 -14.55 14.14
C THR A 70 -26.61 -13.46 14.47
N VAL A 71 -27.08 -12.38 15.13
CA VAL A 71 -26.18 -11.37 15.69
C VAL A 71 -25.26 -12.00 16.76
N GLY A 72 -25.82 -12.88 17.59
CA GLY A 72 -25.07 -13.58 18.65
C GLY A 72 -23.91 -14.44 18.13
N ASP A 73 -24.07 -15.11 16.99
CA ASP A 73 -22.98 -15.87 16.37
C ASP A 73 -21.82 -14.95 15.94
N VAL A 74 -22.15 -13.75 15.43
CA VAL A 74 -21.13 -12.78 15.04
C VAL A 74 -20.44 -12.17 16.26
N GLU A 75 -21.19 -11.92 17.34
CA GLU A 75 -20.63 -11.47 18.63
C GLU A 75 -19.70 -12.53 19.22
N GLU A 76 -20.10 -13.80 19.22
CA GLU A 76 -19.30 -14.93 19.67
C GLU A 76 -17.99 -15.03 18.87
N TYR A 77 -18.06 -14.85 17.54
CA TYR A 77 -16.84 -14.80 16.72
C TYR A 77 -15.94 -13.61 17.07
N VAL A 78 -16.50 -12.45 17.43
CA VAL A 78 -15.69 -11.31 17.90
C VAL A 78 -15.03 -11.62 19.24
N LEU A 79 -15.69 -12.36 20.13
CA LEU A 79 -15.12 -12.83 21.40
C LEU A 79 -13.95 -13.80 21.14
N ASP A 80 -14.08 -14.81 20.27
CA ASP A 80 -12.95 -15.68 19.88
C ASP A 80 -11.76 -14.86 19.35
N LEU A 81 -12.04 -13.87 18.50
CA LEU A 81 -10.99 -13.00 17.98
C LEU A 81 -10.34 -12.13 19.07
N ASN A 82 -11.06 -11.79 20.15
CA ASN A 82 -10.48 -11.13 21.31
C ASN A 82 -9.55 -12.08 22.07
N ASP A 83 -10.01 -13.30 22.34
CA ASP A 83 -9.26 -14.32 23.09
C ASP A 83 -7.98 -14.74 22.38
N ARG A 84 -7.96 -14.62 21.04
CA ARG A 84 -6.78 -14.84 20.19
C ARG A 84 -5.91 -13.62 19.97
N ASP A 85 -6.13 -12.55 20.73
CA ASP A 85 -5.40 -11.27 20.64
C ASP A 85 -5.36 -10.66 19.24
N VAL A 86 -6.41 -10.87 18.43
CA VAL A 86 -6.48 -10.32 17.08
C VAL A 86 -6.62 -8.81 17.15
N ALA A 87 -5.74 -8.10 16.44
CA ALA A 87 -5.74 -6.64 16.41
C ALA A 87 -7.12 -6.07 16.01
N GLN A 88 -7.57 -5.02 16.70
CA GLN A 88 -8.87 -4.34 16.49
C GLN A 88 -9.19 -4.06 15.02
N ASN A 89 -8.24 -3.51 14.26
CA ASN A 89 -8.46 -3.23 12.83
C ASN A 89 -8.61 -4.50 11.97
N THR A 90 -8.00 -5.61 12.38
CA THR A 90 -8.16 -6.91 11.72
C THR A 90 -9.54 -7.48 12.00
N LYS A 91 -10.00 -7.44 13.26
CA LYS A 91 -11.36 -7.86 13.65
C LYS A 91 -12.41 -7.10 12.87
N ARG A 92 -12.33 -5.77 12.88
CA ARG A 92 -13.24 -4.90 12.13
C ARG A 92 -13.27 -5.25 10.64
N ARG A 93 -12.11 -5.53 10.02
CA ARG A 93 -12.04 -5.97 8.61
C ARG A 93 -12.70 -7.32 8.34
N TYR A 94 -12.66 -8.25 9.30
CA TYR A 94 -13.39 -9.52 9.17
C TYR A 94 -14.89 -9.27 9.19
N ILE A 95 -15.38 -8.50 10.15
CA ILE A 95 -16.81 -8.18 10.23
C ILE A 95 -17.28 -7.36 9.02
N GLU A 96 -16.49 -6.42 8.51
CA GLU A 96 -16.78 -5.73 7.24
C GLU A 96 -16.90 -6.69 6.05
N SER A 97 -16.08 -7.74 6.01
CA SER A 97 -16.13 -8.74 4.94
C SER A 97 -17.43 -9.55 5.01
N LEU A 98 -17.82 -9.97 6.21
CA LEU A 98 -19.09 -10.68 6.44
C LEU A 98 -20.29 -9.78 6.12
N SER A 99 -20.26 -8.54 6.59
CA SER A 99 -21.31 -7.55 6.31
C SER A 99 -21.46 -7.28 4.80
N ALA A 100 -20.35 -7.24 4.06
CA ALA A 100 -20.38 -7.09 2.60
C ALA A 100 -20.98 -8.30 1.86
N PHE A 101 -20.90 -9.49 2.43
CA PHE A 101 -21.58 -10.68 1.95
C PHE A 101 -23.09 -10.59 2.21
N TYR A 102 -23.51 -10.37 3.46
CA TYR A 102 -24.94 -10.27 3.82
C TYR A 102 -25.65 -9.15 3.07
N THR A 103 -25.05 -7.96 2.99
CA THR A 103 -25.58 -6.83 2.21
C THR A 103 -25.80 -7.19 0.73
N TRP A 104 -24.96 -8.05 0.17
CA TRP A 104 -25.14 -8.52 -1.21
C TRP A 104 -26.23 -9.60 -1.30
N ALA A 105 -26.24 -10.55 -0.35
CA ALA A 105 -27.15 -11.68 -0.35
C ALA A 105 -28.61 -11.24 -0.22
N MET A 106 -28.90 -10.31 0.70
CA MET A 106 -30.24 -9.73 0.92
C MET A 106 -30.83 -9.08 -0.34
N LYS A 107 -30.01 -8.69 -1.31
CA LYS A 107 -30.44 -8.04 -2.57
C LYS A 107 -30.71 -9.06 -3.69
N ARG A 108 -30.79 -10.35 -3.40
CA ARG A 108 -30.88 -11.42 -4.40
C ARG A 108 -32.05 -12.35 -4.07
N PRO A 109 -33.08 -12.42 -4.93
CA PRO A 109 -34.25 -13.26 -4.69
C PRO A 109 -33.94 -14.73 -4.41
N ARG A 110 -32.88 -15.28 -5.03
CA ARG A 110 -32.44 -16.67 -4.81
C ARG A 110 -31.87 -16.97 -3.41
N PHE A 111 -31.73 -15.97 -2.54
CA PHE A 111 -31.30 -16.10 -1.15
C PHE A 111 -32.32 -15.44 -0.21
N GLU A 112 -33.61 -15.71 -0.45
CA GLU A 112 -34.73 -15.13 0.30
C GLU A 112 -34.68 -15.40 1.80
N ASP A 113 -34.10 -16.53 2.21
CA ASP A 113 -33.91 -16.90 3.62
C ASP A 113 -32.92 -15.96 4.35
N ILE A 114 -32.07 -15.23 3.61
CA ILE A 114 -31.15 -14.25 4.18
C ILE A 114 -31.85 -12.89 4.23
N THR A 115 -32.57 -12.67 5.33
CA THR A 115 -33.42 -11.48 5.52
C THR A 115 -32.72 -10.31 6.23
N GLY A 116 -31.51 -10.52 6.74
CA GLY A 116 -30.80 -9.54 7.55
C GLY A 116 -29.28 -9.55 7.37
N ASN A 117 -28.63 -8.58 8.02
CA ASN A 117 -27.18 -8.46 8.06
C ASN A 117 -26.69 -8.43 9.52
N PRO A 118 -26.52 -9.61 10.17
CA PRO A 118 -26.08 -9.67 11.56
C PRO A 118 -24.71 -9.03 11.77
N ALA A 119 -23.83 -9.14 10.76
CA ALA A 119 -22.51 -8.53 10.81
C ALA A 119 -22.52 -7.00 10.73
N ALA A 120 -23.56 -6.36 10.16
CA ALA A 120 -23.67 -4.90 10.19
C ALA A 120 -23.96 -4.39 11.60
N VAL A 121 -24.81 -5.08 12.36
CA VAL A 121 -25.15 -4.72 13.75
C VAL A 121 -23.89 -4.72 14.61
N VAL A 122 -23.15 -5.83 14.63
CA VAL A 122 -21.90 -5.94 15.39
C VAL A 122 -20.82 -4.96 14.91
N LEU A 123 -20.80 -4.62 13.61
CA LEU A 123 -19.82 -3.68 13.07
C LEU A 123 -19.96 -2.25 13.64
N GLU A 124 -21.17 -1.83 13.99
CA GLU A 124 -21.44 -0.52 14.59
C GLU A 124 -20.86 -0.41 16.00
N GLU A 125 -20.78 -1.53 16.72
CA GLU A 125 -20.26 -1.62 18.07
C GLU A 125 -18.73 -1.71 18.12
N ILE A 126 -18.07 -2.08 17.02
CA ILE A 126 -16.60 -2.18 16.97
C ILE A 126 -15.97 -0.81 16.65
N PRO A 127 -15.31 -0.16 17.63
CA PRO A 127 -14.75 1.17 17.42
C PRO A 127 -13.60 1.16 16.42
N LYS A 128 -13.56 2.18 15.54
CA LYS A 128 -12.41 2.41 14.65
C LYS A 128 -11.22 2.89 15.48
N LYS A 129 -10.23 2.02 15.70
CA LYS A 129 -8.96 2.41 16.33
C LYS A 129 -8.09 3.20 15.35
N LYS A 130 -8.20 4.54 15.39
CA LYS A 130 -7.23 5.43 14.74
C LYS A 130 -5.91 5.32 15.50
N ARG A 131 -4.84 5.00 14.79
CA ARG A 131 -3.49 4.98 15.37
C ARG A 131 -2.83 6.34 15.14
N PRO A 132 -2.14 6.89 16.15
CA PRO A 132 -1.35 8.10 15.95
C PRO A 132 -0.24 7.84 14.94
N ARG A 133 0.21 8.91 14.30
CA ARG A 133 1.38 8.90 13.43
C ARG A 133 2.61 8.49 14.26
N PRO A 134 3.50 7.65 13.72
CA PRO A 134 4.82 7.41 14.30
C PRO A 134 5.57 8.72 14.56
N GLU A 135 6.11 8.93 15.77
CA GLU A 135 6.95 10.09 16.10
C GLU A 135 8.21 10.15 15.24
N THR A 136 8.75 8.98 14.89
CA THR A 136 9.94 8.84 14.04
C THR A 136 9.73 9.36 12.63
N ALA A 137 8.49 9.47 12.13
CA ALA A 137 8.19 9.81 10.74
C ALA A 137 8.42 11.30 10.42
N THR A 138 9.63 11.80 10.54
CA THR A 138 10.05 13.17 10.17
C THR A 138 10.82 13.19 8.84
N TRP A 139 10.90 14.36 8.20
CA TRP A 139 11.67 14.52 6.96
C TRP A 139 13.16 14.22 7.19
N GLU A 140 13.67 14.67 8.33
CA GLU A 140 15.04 14.54 8.78
C GLU A 140 15.41 13.06 8.96
N ASN A 141 14.59 12.29 9.68
CA ASN A 141 14.80 10.86 9.83
C ASN A 141 14.71 10.12 8.48
N GLY A 142 13.72 10.47 7.64
CA GLY A 142 13.61 9.91 6.29
C GLY A 142 14.88 10.15 5.46
N ARG A 143 15.43 11.35 5.52
CA ARG A 143 16.69 11.72 4.85
C ARG A 143 17.87 10.90 5.36
N GLU A 144 18.05 10.78 6.68
CA GLU A 144 19.16 10.01 7.25
C GLU A 144 19.08 8.52 6.91
N ILE A 145 17.87 7.95 6.86
CA ILE A 145 17.65 6.58 6.37
C ILE A 145 18.09 6.46 4.91
N ILE A 146 17.62 7.34 4.02
CA ILE A 146 17.98 7.30 2.58
C ILE A 146 19.49 7.40 2.38
N ARG A 147 20.17 8.29 3.13
CA ARG A 147 21.63 8.45 3.07
C ARG A 147 22.36 7.13 3.34
N ASN A 148 21.85 6.34 4.28
CA ASN A 148 22.46 5.08 4.72
C ASN A 148 22.13 3.86 3.87
N ILE A 149 21.27 3.99 2.84
CA ILE A 149 21.04 2.91 1.87
C ILE A 149 22.28 2.79 0.96
N PRO A 150 22.94 1.61 0.86
CA PRO A 150 24.17 1.48 0.09
C PRO A 150 23.93 1.33 -1.41
N ASP A 151 22.98 0.48 -1.80
CA ASP A 151 22.69 0.16 -3.20
C ASP A 151 22.00 1.38 -3.89
N PRO A 152 22.56 1.92 -4.99
CA PRO A 152 22.02 3.10 -5.66
C PRO A 152 20.59 2.91 -6.20
N ARG A 153 20.22 1.69 -6.61
CA ARG A 153 18.86 1.37 -7.09
C ARG A 153 17.87 1.40 -5.93
N ASP A 154 18.21 0.79 -4.81
CA ASP A 154 17.35 0.79 -3.61
C ASP A 154 17.24 2.21 -3.04
N LYS A 155 18.33 2.99 -3.10
CA LYS A 155 18.36 4.41 -2.73
C LYS A 155 17.48 5.26 -3.64
N ALA A 156 17.59 5.12 -4.96
CA ALA A 156 16.75 5.83 -5.92
C ALA A 156 15.26 5.52 -5.71
N ALA A 157 14.91 4.25 -5.45
CA ALA A 157 13.54 3.88 -5.12
C ALA A 157 13.05 4.58 -3.85
N ALA A 158 13.89 4.67 -2.80
CA ALA A 158 13.56 5.37 -1.57
C ALA A 158 13.41 6.89 -1.77
N ILE A 159 14.28 7.50 -2.57
CA ILE A 159 14.20 8.92 -2.97
C ILE A 159 12.86 9.19 -3.65
N LEU A 160 12.50 8.41 -4.68
CA LEU A 160 11.24 8.61 -5.39
C LEU A 160 10.04 8.46 -4.46
N MET A 161 10.03 7.48 -3.56
CA MET A 161 8.94 7.35 -2.57
C MET A 161 8.85 8.56 -1.63
N ALA A 162 9.98 9.09 -1.15
CA ALA A 162 10.02 10.25 -0.27
C ALA A 162 9.65 11.55 -0.98
N LYS A 163 10.02 11.69 -2.24
CA LYS A 163 9.87 12.91 -3.04
C LYS A 163 8.56 12.98 -3.81
N THR A 164 7.91 11.86 -4.12
CA THR A 164 6.64 11.84 -4.87
C THR A 164 5.45 11.39 -4.03
N GLY A 165 5.71 10.77 -2.87
CA GLY A 165 4.69 10.13 -2.04
C GLY A 165 4.07 8.88 -2.66
N ALA A 166 4.56 8.40 -3.81
CA ALA A 166 4.05 7.21 -4.49
C ALA A 166 4.22 5.95 -3.63
N ARG A 167 3.34 4.96 -3.85
CA ARG A 167 3.46 3.65 -3.19
C ARG A 167 4.63 2.89 -3.79
N VAL A 168 5.30 2.08 -2.98
CA VAL A 168 6.43 1.25 -3.45
C VAL A 168 6.14 0.43 -4.69
N ARG A 169 4.94 -0.14 -4.82
CA ARG A 169 4.58 -0.90 -6.02
C ARG A 169 4.56 0.00 -7.25
N GLU A 170 3.96 1.18 -7.13
CA GLU A 170 3.88 2.18 -8.22
C GLU A 170 5.29 2.59 -8.65
N VAL A 171 6.21 2.83 -7.69
CA VAL A 171 7.62 3.16 -7.97
C VAL A 171 8.35 2.00 -8.66
N LEU A 172 8.22 0.78 -8.16
CA LEU A 172 8.92 -0.39 -8.70
C LEU A 172 8.34 -0.90 -10.04
N THR A 173 7.22 -0.34 -10.50
CA THR A 173 6.63 -0.63 -11.82
C THR A 173 6.91 0.43 -12.87
N VAL A 174 7.59 1.53 -12.49
CA VAL A 174 7.99 2.58 -13.44
C VAL A 174 8.84 1.97 -14.53
N LYS A 175 8.47 2.29 -15.78
CA LYS A 175 9.22 1.92 -16.97
C LYS A 175 10.07 3.09 -17.46
N GLU A 176 11.08 2.81 -18.27
CA GLU A 176 11.87 3.86 -18.94
C GLU A 176 10.97 4.80 -19.77
N SER A 177 9.93 4.26 -20.42
CA SER A 177 8.93 5.05 -21.18
C SER A 177 8.05 5.96 -20.32
N ASP A 178 8.04 5.79 -19.00
CA ASP A 178 7.27 6.63 -18.07
C ASP A 178 8.05 7.90 -17.65
N LEU A 179 9.32 8.01 -18.03
CA LEU A 179 10.22 9.09 -17.64
C LEU A 179 10.20 10.23 -18.67
N MET A 180 9.85 11.42 -18.21
CA MET A 180 9.91 12.67 -18.98
C MET A 180 10.92 13.60 -18.28
N LEU A 181 12.18 13.14 -18.18
CA LEU A 181 13.18 13.77 -17.31
C LEU A 181 13.55 15.19 -17.75
N GLU A 182 13.55 15.45 -19.06
CA GLU A 182 13.83 16.79 -19.60
C GLU A 182 12.73 17.80 -19.25
N ASP A 183 11.48 17.34 -19.15
CA ASP A 183 10.35 18.14 -18.70
C ASP A 183 10.23 18.15 -17.16
N GLY A 184 11.03 17.34 -16.46
CA GLY A 184 11.02 17.21 -15.00
C GLY A 184 9.81 16.46 -14.45
N PHE A 185 9.35 15.41 -15.15
CA PHE A 185 8.20 14.62 -14.72
C PHE A 185 8.43 13.10 -14.77
N ILE A 186 7.63 12.39 -13.96
CA ILE A 186 7.50 10.93 -13.96
C ILE A 186 6.02 10.54 -14.05
N ARG A 187 5.70 9.56 -14.89
CA ARG A 187 4.36 8.98 -14.97
C ARG A 187 4.27 7.74 -14.08
N PHE A 188 3.15 7.62 -13.35
CA PHE A 188 2.81 6.41 -12.61
C PHE A 188 1.55 5.80 -13.21
N THR A 189 1.70 4.63 -13.85
CA THR A 189 0.63 3.96 -14.62
C THR A 189 -0.07 2.84 -13.84
N ASP A 190 0.63 2.10 -12.96
CA ASP A 190 0.05 1.01 -12.15
C ASP A 190 -0.58 1.52 -10.83
N ARG A 191 -1.47 2.53 -10.89
CA ARG A 191 -2.22 2.96 -9.69
C ARG A 191 -3.53 2.21 -9.54
N LYS A 192 -3.94 2.04 -8.27
CA LYS A 192 -5.21 1.37 -7.93
C LYS A 192 -6.37 2.03 -8.68
N GLY A 193 -7.18 1.21 -9.36
CA GLY A 193 -8.32 1.69 -10.16
C GLY A 193 -8.00 1.94 -11.64
N GLY A 194 -6.77 1.64 -12.09
CA GLY A 194 -6.35 1.89 -13.47
C GLY A 194 -6.13 3.38 -13.75
N HIS A 195 -5.85 4.16 -12.70
CA HIS A 195 -5.57 5.59 -12.82
C HIS A 195 -4.10 5.81 -13.11
N GLU A 196 -3.82 6.90 -13.82
CA GLU A 196 -2.45 7.38 -14.01
C GLU A 196 -2.31 8.77 -13.40
N THR A 197 -1.10 9.11 -12.96
CA THR A 197 -0.74 10.50 -12.63
C THR A 197 0.61 10.82 -13.20
N VAL A 198 0.84 12.11 -13.46
CA VAL A 198 2.15 12.63 -13.86
C VAL A 198 2.62 13.52 -12.73
N ASN A 199 3.65 13.06 -12.04
CA ASN A 199 4.20 13.74 -10.88
C ASN A 199 5.44 14.54 -11.31
N PRO A 200 5.60 15.78 -10.82
CA PRO A 200 6.84 16.52 -10.97
C PRO A 200 7.99 15.83 -10.22
N LEU A 201 9.20 16.05 -10.72
CA LEU A 201 10.46 15.64 -10.12
C LEU A 201 11.32 16.87 -9.84
N ASP A 202 12.00 16.87 -8.71
CA ASP A 202 13.07 17.81 -8.40
C ASP A 202 14.42 17.30 -8.92
N ASP A 203 15.42 18.19 -8.96
CA ASP A 203 16.75 17.91 -9.49
C ASP A 203 17.43 16.71 -8.80
N GLU A 204 17.25 16.54 -7.49
CA GLU A 204 17.81 15.39 -6.76
C GLU A 204 17.18 14.07 -7.20
N SER A 205 15.88 14.05 -7.48
CA SER A 205 15.19 12.86 -7.98
C SER A 205 15.66 12.52 -9.40
N ILE A 206 15.76 13.52 -10.28
CA ILE A 206 16.26 13.34 -11.65
C ILE A 206 17.71 12.84 -11.62
N GLN A 207 18.56 13.43 -10.77
CA GLN A 207 19.95 13.02 -10.63
C GLN A 207 20.07 11.58 -10.08
N ALA A 208 19.19 11.16 -9.17
CA ALA A 208 19.15 9.79 -8.69
C ALA A 208 18.78 8.79 -9.80
N ILE A 209 17.79 9.14 -10.64
CA ILE A 209 17.39 8.33 -11.80
C ILE A 209 18.53 8.23 -12.81
N ARG A 210 19.13 9.36 -13.21
CA ARG A 210 20.24 9.38 -14.18
C ARG A 210 21.46 8.58 -13.68
N ARG A 211 21.79 8.66 -12.39
CA ARG A 211 22.85 7.83 -11.80
C ARG A 211 22.53 6.34 -11.86
N LEU A 212 21.26 5.97 -11.62
CA LEU A 212 20.83 4.59 -11.74
C LEU A 212 20.91 4.09 -13.19
N GLN A 213 20.43 4.88 -14.16
CA GLN A 213 20.52 4.55 -15.59
C GLN A 213 21.98 4.38 -16.04
N ALA A 214 22.91 5.20 -15.55
CA ALA A 214 24.32 5.12 -15.91
C ALA A 214 25.03 3.84 -15.43
N ILE A 215 24.51 3.18 -14.40
CA ILE A 215 25.06 1.92 -13.86
C ILE A 215 24.22 0.69 -14.22
N SER A 216 23.07 0.89 -14.88
CA SER A 216 22.20 -0.19 -15.32
C SER A 216 22.64 -0.62 -16.72
N SER A 217 23.04 -1.88 -16.86
CA SER A 217 23.43 -2.48 -18.15
C SER A 217 22.31 -3.28 -18.81
N ASP A 218 21.13 -3.34 -18.19
CA ASP A 218 20.08 -4.28 -18.57
C ASP A 218 19.11 -3.67 -19.59
N GLU A 219 18.76 -4.42 -20.64
CA GLU A 219 17.70 -4.10 -21.63
C GLU A 219 16.27 -4.19 -21.04
N SER A 220 16.10 -4.01 -19.74
CA SER A 220 14.80 -4.11 -19.09
C SER A 220 13.94 -2.89 -19.37
N GLU A 221 12.64 -3.11 -19.57
CA GLU A 221 11.67 -2.01 -19.66
C GLU A 221 11.49 -1.26 -18.33
N TYR A 222 11.74 -1.91 -17.19
CA TYR A 222 11.60 -1.33 -15.85
C TYR A 222 12.84 -0.55 -15.43
N LEU A 223 12.63 0.65 -14.86
CA LEU A 223 13.70 1.46 -14.27
C LEU A 223 14.38 0.73 -13.09
N PHE A 224 13.61 -0.01 -12.28
CA PHE A 224 14.12 -0.74 -11.13
C PHE A 224 14.21 -2.24 -11.44
N THR A 225 15.30 -2.64 -12.07
CA THR A 225 15.58 -4.05 -12.40
C THR A 225 16.06 -4.84 -11.20
N GLY A 226 15.62 -6.07 -11.06
CA GLY A 226 16.15 -7.08 -10.16
C GLY A 226 17.23 -7.89 -10.87
N ILE A 227 18.03 -8.60 -10.08
CA ILE A 227 19.23 -9.34 -10.52
C ILE A 227 18.91 -10.43 -11.58
N HIS A 228 17.64 -10.83 -11.70
CA HIS A 228 17.17 -11.88 -12.63
C HIS A 228 16.33 -11.33 -13.80
N GLY A 229 16.50 -10.06 -14.19
CA GLY A 229 15.85 -9.50 -15.38
C GLY A 229 14.35 -9.15 -15.24
N GLY A 230 13.81 -9.14 -14.02
CA GLY A 230 12.45 -8.64 -13.72
C GLY A 230 12.50 -7.41 -12.81
N ARG A 231 11.38 -6.86 -12.36
CA ARG A 231 11.38 -5.73 -11.40
C ARG A 231 11.95 -6.11 -10.02
N VAL A 232 12.52 -5.14 -9.31
CA VAL A 232 12.87 -5.31 -7.89
C VAL A 232 11.66 -5.74 -7.06
N LYS A 233 11.85 -6.70 -6.17
CA LYS A 233 10.81 -7.12 -5.23
C LYS A 233 10.64 -6.09 -4.12
N ARG A 234 9.39 -5.75 -3.79
CA ARG A 234 9.05 -4.83 -2.68
C ARG A 234 9.71 -5.21 -1.36
N GLU A 235 9.82 -6.51 -1.07
CA GLU A 235 10.39 -6.99 0.19
C GLU A 235 11.86 -6.63 0.34
N ARG A 236 12.60 -6.56 -0.77
CA ARG A 236 13.98 -6.06 -0.77
C ARG A 236 14.03 -4.61 -0.31
N ILE A 237 13.25 -3.73 -0.92
CA ILE A 237 13.19 -2.31 -0.55
C ILE A 237 12.80 -2.14 0.92
N ARG A 238 11.82 -2.92 1.40
CA ARG A 238 11.43 -2.91 2.82
C ARG A 238 12.60 -3.26 3.73
N ARG A 239 13.32 -4.34 3.42
CA ARG A 239 14.47 -4.80 4.21
C ARG A 239 15.59 -3.76 4.25
N GLU A 240 15.93 -3.20 3.09
CA GLU A 240 16.98 -2.19 2.99
C GLU A 240 16.63 -0.90 3.73
N ILE A 241 15.37 -0.48 3.72
CA ILE A 241 14.91 0.67 4.53
C ILE A 241 15.09 0.40 6.04
N ARG A 242 14.78 -0.81 6.52
CA ARG A 242 14.95 -1.16 7.95
C ARG A 242 16.41 -1.19 8.34
N ARG A 243 17.26 -1.83 7.54
CA ARG A 243 18.72 -1.86 7.73
C ARG A 243 19.31 -0.46 7.80
N ALA A 244 18.93 0.39 6.85
CA ALA A 244 19.38 1.77 6.80
C ALA A 244 18.85 2.59 7.98
N ALA A 245 17.65 2.30 8.51
CA ALA A 245 17.11 2.95 9.70
C ALA A 245 17.86 2.58 10.98
N VAL A 246 18.28 1.32 11.13
CA VAL A 246 19.15 0.91 12.23
C VAL A 246 20.50 1.60 12.12
N LYS A 247 21.11 1.60 10.93
CA LYS A 247 22.39 2.27 10.69
C LYS A 247 22.33 3.78 10.92
N ALA A 248 21.19 4.41 10.63
CA ALA A 248 20.96 5.84 10.86
C ALA A 248 20.65 6.18 12.33
N GLY A 249 20.56 5.20 13.23
CA GLY A 249 20.20 5.41 14.64
C GLY A 249 18.73 5.83 14.85
N VAL A 250 17.87 5.66 13.84
CA VAL A 250 16.44 5.98 13.91
C VAL A 250 15.64 4.78 14.43
N MET A 251 16.18 3.58 14.28
CA MET A 251 15.61 2.31 14.72
C MET A 251 16.63 1.58 15.60
N GLU A 252 16.19 0.93 16.69
CA GLU A 252 17.11 0.24 17.59
C GLU A 252 17.62 -1.08 16.98
N THR A 253 16.72 -1.88 16.41
CA THR A 253 17.03 -3.21 15.84
C THR A 253 16.15 -3.53 14.64
N GLU A 254 16.56 -4.45 13.76
CA GLU A 254 15.75 -4.84 12.59
C GLU A 254 14.49 -5.63 12.95
N ASP A 255 14.41 -6.24 14.13
CA ASP A 255 13.27 -7.04 14.61
C ASP A 255 12.21 -6.21 15.32
N GLU A 256 12.45 -4.90 15.45
CA GLU A 256 11.54 -4.02 16.13
C GLU A 256 10.22 -3.83 15.35
N ASP A 257 9.14 -4.36 15.92
CA ASP A 257 7.79 -4.34 15.34
C ASP A 257 6.83 -3.36 16.03
N ARG A 258 7.36 -2.56 16.97
CA ARG A 258 6.63 -1.48 17.64
C ARG A 258 6.00 -0.55 16.59
N TRP A 259 4.71 -0.22 16.77
CA TRP A 259 3.95 0.53 15.77
C TRP A 259 4.57 1.89 15.42
N HIS A 260 5.15 2.56 16.41
CA HIS A 260 5.82 3.85 16.26
C HIS A 260 7.13 3.76 15.45
N HIS A 261 7.62 2.56 15.14
CA HIS A 261 8.90 2.30 14.45
C HIS A 261 8.69 1.48 13.17
N LYS A 262 7.50 1.58 12.54
CA LYS A 262 7.24 0.87 11.27
C LYS A 262 7.89 1.56 10.08
N PHE A 263 9.19 1.31 9.90
CA PHE A 263 9.96 1.65 8.71
C PHE A 263 9.59 0.72 7.55
N THR A 264 8.45 1.02 6.93
CA THR A 264 7.98 0.35 5.71
C THR A 264 7.97 1.37 4.58
N PRO A 265 7.84 0.98 3.31
CA PRO A 265 7.72 1.97 2.24
C PRO A 265 6.58 2.99 2.40
N HIS A 266 5.54 2.68 3.20
CA HIS A 266 4.49 3.63 3.55
C HIS A 266 4.97 4.77 4.48
N TYR A 267 6.07 4.60 5.19
CA TYR A 267 6.72 5.61 6.03
C TYR A 267 7.06 6.86 5.23
N TYR A 268 7.66 6.71 4.04
CA TYR A 268 7.99 7.84 3.17
C TYR A 268 6.75 8.57 2.64
N ARG A 269 5.66 7.85 2.33
CA ARG A 269 4.38 8.48 1.96
C ARG A 269 3.81 9.32 3.10
N THR A 270 3.94 8.85 4.34
CA THR A 270 3.52 9.61 5.53
C THR A 270 4.36 10.87 5.69
N ILE A 271 5.70 10.75 5.61
CA ILE A 271 6.62 11.89 5.66
C ILE A 271 6.27 12.91 4.57
N PHE A 272 6.14 12.47 3.33
CA PHE A 272 5.77 13.30 2.19
C PHE A 272 4.45 14.05 2.42
N THR A 273 3.39 13.33 2.83
CA THR A 273 2.08 13.93 3.07
C THR A 273 2.15 15.05 4.10
N SER A 274 2.88 14.82 5.17
CA SER A 274 2.97 15.80 6.24
C SER A 274 3.92 16.93 5.91
N LEU A 275 4.99 16.69 5.15
CA LEU A 275 5.81 17.76 4.60
C LEU A 275 4.93 18.69 3.77
N MET A 276 4.21 18.13 2.79
CA MET A 276 3.36 18.91 1.89
C MET A 276 2.31 19.72 2.67
N ARG A 277 1.53 19.06 3.53
CA ARG A 277 0.48 19.74 4.31
C ARG A 277 0.99 20.79 5.28
N ASN A 278 2.10 20.52 5.96
CA ASN A 278 2.65 21.46 6.96
C ASN A 278 3.26 22.70 6.31
N ASN A 279 3.57 22.65 5.00
CA ASN A 279 4.13 23.76 4.24
C ASN A 279 3.11 24.35 3.25
N GLY A 280 1.80 24.17 3.51
CA GLY A 280 0.75 24.90 2.80
C GLY A 280 0.24 24.25 1.50
N MET A 281 0.75 23.08 1.10
CA MET A 281 0.28 22.41 -0.13
C MET A 281 -1.24 22.16 -0.06
N PRO A 282 -2.01 22.63 -1.06
CA PRO A 282 -3.44 22.31 -1.14
C PRO A 282 -3.70 20.80 -1.08
N ASP A 283 -4.69 20.37 -0.30
CA ASP A 283 -4.95 18.94 -0.06
C ASP A 283 -5.22 18.18 -1.37
N HIS A 284 -5.83 18.83 -2.35
CA HIS A 284 -6.09 18.22 -3.65
C HIS A 284 -4.82 17.94 -4.46
N PHE A 285 -3.82 18.83 -4.45
CA PHE A 285 -2.50 18.58 -5.05
C PHE A 285 -1.76 17.47 -4.30
N THR A 286 -1.80 17.48 -2.96
CA THR A 286 -1.21 16.39 -2.17
C THR A 286 -1.85 15.04 -2.52
N ARG A 287 -3.18 14.97 -2.66
CA ARG A 287 -3.89 13.76 -3.08
C ARG A 287 -3.49 13.36 -4.50
N TYR A 288 -3.38 14.31 -5.44
CA TYR A 288 -2.96 14.06 -6.83
C TYR A 288 -1.61 13.38 -6.91
N LEU A 289 -0.59 13.99 -6.32
CA LEU A 289 0.77 13.45 -6.28
C LEU A 289 0.77 12.03 -5.72
N ARG A 290 -0.01 11.83 -4.66
CA ARG A 290 -0.16 10.53 -3.98
C ARG A 290 -1.01 9.51 -4.74
N GLY A 291 -1.88 9.90 -5.66
CA GLY A 291 -2.78 8.98 -6.36
C GLY A 291 -3.77 8.34 -5.43
N ASP A 292 -4.45 9.18 -4.66
CA ASP A 292 -5.59 8.75 -3.85
C ASP A 292 -6.81 8.59 -4.77
N GLY A 293 -7.36 7.37 -4.86
CA GLY A 293 -8.34 6.98 -5.88
C GLY A 293 -9.81 7.28 -5.54
N ASP A 294 -10.10 8.42 -4.89
CA ASP A 294 -11.50 8.83 -4.69
C ASP A 294 -12.06 9.42 -5.99
N ARG A 295 -13.26 8.98 -6.39
CA ARG A 295 -13.91 9.39 -7.66
C ARG A 295 -14.13 10.91 -7.74
N GLU A 296 -14.49 11.56 -6.64
CA GLU A 296 -14.64 13.03 -6.58
C GLU A 296 -13.30 13.76 -6.78
N VAL A 297 -12.19 13.13 -6.42
CA VAL A 297 -10.85 13.68 -6.61
C VAL A 297 -10.37 13.45 -8.06
N MET A 298 -10.93 12.46 -8.76
CA MET A 298 -10.59 12.13 -10.14
C MET A 298 -11.09 13.17 -11.17
N ASP A 299 -12.27 13.75 -10.94
CA ASP A 299 -12.79 14.89 -11.73
C ASP A 299 -11.96 16.17 -11.54
N LEU A 300 -11.21 16.24 -10.44
CA LEU A 300 -10.28 17.31 -10.16
C LEU A 300 -8.94 17.06 -10.88
N TYR A 301 -8.45 15.81 -10.92
CA TYR A 301 -7.20 15.44 -11.59
C TYR A 301 -7.17 15.67 -13.09
N THR A 302 -8.33 15.60 -13.76
CA THR A 302 -8.46 15.94 -15.19
C THR A 302 -8.43 17.44 -15.46
N LYS A 303 -8.68 18.27 -14.43
CA LYS A 303 -8.76 19.73 -14.54
C LYS A 303 -7.57 20.46 -13.93
N ILE A 304 -6.69 19.78 -13.19
CA ILE A 304 -5.51 20.38 -12.59
C ILE A 304 -4.40 20.51 -13.66
N PRO A 305 -3.95 21.74 -13.99
CA PRO A 305 -2.79 21.95 -14.85
C PRO A 305 -1.54 21.36 -14.18
N ARG A 306 -0.78 20.53 -14.90
CA ARG A 306 0.41 19.86 -14.37
C ARG A 306 1.50 20.86 -13.96
N ASP A 307 1.59 21.98 -14.67
CA ASP A 307 2.58 23.04 -14.41
C ASP A 307 2.31 23.72 -13.07
N GLN A 308 1.05 23.99 -12.74
CA GLN A 308 0.66 24.54 -11.44
C GLN A 308 1.04 23.60 -10.29
N VAL A 309 0.79 22.29 -10.44
CA VAL A 309 1.22 21.31 -9.44
C VAL A 309 2.74 21.28 -9.29
N ARG A 310 3.46 21.42 -10.40
CA ARG A 310 4.93 21.43 -10.42
C ARG A 310 5.47 22.65 -9.69
N GLU A 311 4.94 23.84 -9.94
CA GLU A 311 5.36 25.08 -9.26
C GLU A 311 5.24 24.94 -7.74
N GLU A 312 4.05 24.59 -7.26
CA GLU A 312 3.75 24.38 -5.83
C GLU A 312 4.61 23.25 -5.23
N TYR A 313 4.81 22.17 -5.99
CA TYR A 313 5.66 21.08 -5.58
C TYR A 313 7.11 21.50 -5.38
N ILE A 314 7.70 22.21 -6.34
CA ILE A 314 9.10 22.64 -6.31
C ILE A 314 9.34 23.66 -5.18
N GLU A 315 8.37 24.54 -4.92
CA GLU A 315 8.45 25.49 -3.80
C GLU A 315 8.47 24.80 -2.44
N ILE A 316 7.69 23.73 -2.28
CA ILE A 316 7.47 23.06 -1.00
C ILE A 316 8.45 21.90 -0.73
N ILE A 317 8.87 21.17 -1.77
CA ILE A 317 9.67 19.97 -1.58
C ILE A 317 11.05 20.31 -1.00
N LYS A 318 11.35 19.77 0.17
CA LYS A 318 12.66 19.97 0.81
C LYS A 318 13.75 19.17 0.10
N PRO A 319 14.99 19.68 0.04
CA PRO A 319 16.12 18.88 -0.42
C PRO A 319 16.45 17.77 0.60
N LEU A 320 17.00 16.66 0.09
CA LEU A 320 17.62 15.58 0.87
C LEU A 320 19.12 15.82 1.04
N ASN A 321 19.74 16.67 0.22
CA ASN A 321 21.17 16.98 0.24
C ASN A 321 22.03 15.70 0.30
N LEU A 322 21.74 14.77 -0.63
CA LEU A 322 22.41 13.44 -0.68
C LEU A 322 23.69 13.45 -1.48
N TYR A 323 23.79 14.39 -2.40
CA TYR A 323 24.91 14.55 -3.30
C TYR A 323 25.54 15.89 -2.93
N GLY A 324 26.84 15.90 -2.68
CA GLY A 324 27.55 17.15 -2.45
C GLY A 324 27.22 18.11 -3.59
N ARG A 325 27.03 19.40 -3.30
CA ARG A 325 27.07 20.39 -4.36
C ARG A 325 28.38 20.14 -5.10
N ALA A 326 28.30 20.02 -6.42
CA ALA A 326 29.45 20.40 -7.22
C ALA A 326 29.58 21.90 -6.96
N ASP A 327 30.26 22.26 -5.86
CA ASP A 327 30.68 23.62 -5.64
C ASP A 327 31.51 23.94 -6.87
N GLY A 328 30.94 24.76 -7.75
CA GLY A 328 31.69 25.38 -8.82
C GLY A 328 32.88 26.02 -8.15
N GLY A 329 34.07 25.52 -8.48
CA GLY A 329 35.31 26.09 -8.01
C GLY A 329 35.29 27.57 -8.33
N GLU A 330 35.11 28.40 -7.30
CA GLU A 330 35.63 29.75 -7.35
C GLU A 330 37.14 29.59 -7.47
N ASN A 331 37.65 29.92 -8.67
CA ASN A 331 39.03 30.28 -8.86
C ASN A 331 39.44 31.27 -7.77
N ARG A 332 40.35 30.85 -6.89
CA ARG A 332 41.31 31.72 -6.23
C ARG A 332 42.68 31.08 -6.26
#